data_AF-A0A927ICP6-F1
#
_entry.id   AF-A0A927ICP6-F1
#
_cell.length_a   1.000
_cell.length_b   1.000
_cell.length_c   1.000
_cell.angle_alpha   90.00
_cell.angle_beta   90.00
_cell.angle_gamma   90.00
#
_symmetry.space_group_name_H-M   'P 1'
#
loop_
_entity.id
_entity.type
_entity.pdbx_description
1 polymer ?
#
loop_
_entity_poly.entity_id
_entity_poly.type
_entity_poly.pdbx_seq_one_letter_code
_entity_poly.pdbx_strand_id
1 'polypeptide(L)'
;MASGERNDEAAVTRWTPSTIYPDMWVDPDDDPRETEVETVDERGTLLESLRHFRLTIEMKCVGLDAEQMARRSVPPSTMSLLGLVRHMAEDERHLRRMAGEDSPRLYRTPEDRDGDWNGAVADPAVVEDAWRQWRAESEVTDRFIAGFADLGTRTGEAPLREILVAQITEYARHCGHADLLRERIDGRVGQ
;
A
#
# COMPACT_ATOMS: atom_id res chain seq x y z
N MET A 1 8.47 36.73 -21.85
CA MET A 1 7.76 35.68 -22.61
C MET A 1 8.68 34.47 -22.67
N ALA A 2 8.34 33.42 -21.94
CA ALA A 2 8.87 32.07 -22.15
C ALA A 2 7.71 31.14 -21.79
N SER A 3 6.85 30.90 -22.79
CA SER A 3 5.82 29.87 -22.75
C SER A 3 6.55 28.54 -22.68
N GLY A 4 6.70 28.00 -21.47
CA GLY A 4 7.22 26.66 -21.26
C GLY A 4 6.35 25.68 -22.05
N GLU A 5 7.01 24.92 -22.92
CA GLU A 5 6.43 23.83 -23.69
C GLU A 5 5.70 22.91 -22.69
N ARG A 6 4.36 22.88 -22.79
CA ARG A 6 3.58 21.82 -22.15
C ARG A 6 4.05 20.54 -22.81
N ASN A 7 4.73 19.70 -22.04
CA ASN A 7 5.10 18.36 -22.43
C ASN A 7 3.86 17.68 -23.03
N ASP A 8 3.91 17.36 -24.32
CA ASP A 8 2.87 16.68 -25.08
C ASP A 8 2.85 15.19 -24.66
N GLU A 9 2.66 14.94 -23.36
CA GLU A 9 2.39 13.60 -22.87
C GLU A 9 1.00 13.24 -23.35
N ALA A 10 0.90 12.22 -24.21
CA ALA A 10 -0.36 11.79 -24.79
C ALA A 10 -1.41 11.62 -23.66
N ALA A 11 -2.57 12.24 -23.84
CA ALA A 11 -3.62 12.20 -22.84
C ALA A 11 -4.01 10.74 -22.56
N VAL A 12 -3.73 10.28 -21.35
CA VAL A 12 -4.15 8.95 -20.88
C VAL A 12 -5.67 8.98 -20.71
N THR A 13 -6.37 8.06 -21.39
CA THR A 13 -7.83 7.99 -21.32
C THR A 13 -8.25 7.19 -20.10
N ARG A 14 -9.14 7.75 -19.28
CA ARG A 14 -9.66 7.08 -18.08
C ARG A 14 -10.50 5.85 -18.45
N TRP A 15 -10.33 4.75 -17.71
CA TRP A 15 -11.11 3.52 -17.89
C TRP A 15 -11.26 2.72 -16.59
N THR A 16 -12.25 1.82 -16.54
CA THR A 16 -12.43 0.79 -15.50
C THR A 16 -13.02 -0.47 -16.13
N PRO A 17 -12.74 -1.68 -15.60
CA PRO A 17 -13.49 -2.88 -15.97
C PRO A 17 -14.90 -2.95 -15.35
N SER A 18 -15.25 -2.11 -14.36
CA SER A 18 -16.60 -2.13 -13.78
C SER A 18 -17.66 -1.77 -14.83
N THR A 19 -18.71 -2.56 -14.87
CA THR A 19 -19.88 -2.38 -15.75
C THR A 19 -21.08 -1.76 -15.00
N ILE A 20 -21.07 -1.81 -13.67
CA ILE A 20 -22.14 -1.29 -12.82
C ILE A 20 -21.90 0.17 -12.41
N TYR A 21 -20.69 0.50 -11.95
CA TYR A 21 -20.34 1.83 -11.45
C TYR A 21 -19.05 2.34 -12.12
N PRO A 22 -19.10 3.43 -12.92
CA PRO A 22 -17.98 3.87 -13.75
C PRO A 22 -16.78 4.44 -12.96
N ASP A 23 -16.95 4.64 -11.65
CA ASP A 23 -15.95 5.09 -10.69
C ASP A 23 -15.39 3.97 -9.79
N MET A 24 -15.89 2.74 -9.92
CA MET A 24 -15.38 1.58 -9.17
C MET A 24 -14.20 0.91 -9.88
N TRP A 25 -13.33 0.23 -9.14
CA TRP A 25 -12.15 -0.48 -9.70
C TRP A 25 -12.53 -1.77 -10.45
N VAL A 26 -13.61 -2.41 -10.01
CA VAL A 26 -14.18 -3.68 -10.47
C VAL A 26 -15.65 -3.71 -10.00
N ASP A 27 -16.49 -4.56 -10.60
CA ASP A 27 -17.87 -4.71 -10.14
C ASP A 27 -17.94 -5.24 -8.69
N PRO A 28 -18.92 -4.81 -7.87
CA PRO A 28 -18.97 -5.17 -6.45
C PRO A 28 -18.95 -6.68 -6.19
N ASP A 29 -19.65 -7.46 -7.02
CA ASP A 29 -19.70 -8.93 -6.89
C ASP A 29 -18.36 -9.61 -7.23
N ASP A 30 -17.46 -8.90 -7.92
CA ASP A 30 -16.14 -9.34 -8.32
C ASP A 30 -15.02 -8.69 -7.48
N ASP A 31 -15.37 -7.83 -6.50
CA ASP A 31 -14.41 -7.11 -5.67
C ASP A 31 -13.96 -7.99 -4.48
N PRO A 32 -12.71 -8.48 -4.45
CA PRO A 32 -12.24 -9.38 -3.39
C PRO A 32 -12.10 -8.69 -2.02
N ARG A 33 -12.27 -7.36 -1.98
CA ARG A 33 -12.36 -6.59 -0.75
C ARG A 33 -13.73 -6.70 -0.09
N GLU A 34 -14.78 -6.97 -0.84
CA GLU A 34 -16.09 -7.23 -0.28
C GLU A 34 -16.12 -8.63 0.32
N THR A 35 -16.59 -8.74 1.56
CA THR A 35 -16.77 -10.03 2.21
C THR A 35 -18.19 -10.12 2.76
N GLU A 36 -18.77 -11.31 2.68
CA GLU A 36 -20.04 -11.60 3.36
C GLU A 36 -19.88 -11.77 4.89
N VAL A 37 -18.65 -11.63 5.41
CA VAL A 37 -18.35 -11.81 6.83
C VAL A 37 -18.73 -10.54 7.58
N GLU A 38 -19.81 -10.62 8.35
CA GLU A 38 -20.19 -9.55 9.27
C GLU A 38 -19.16 -9.42 10.40
N THR A 39 -18.51 -8.26 10.50
CA THR A 39 -17.63 -7.94 11.62
C THR A 39 -18.48 -7.56 12.83
N VAL A 40 -18.49 -8.41 13.85
CA VAL A 40 -19.35 -8.23 15.04
C VAL A 40 -18.68 -7.41 16.14
N ASP A 41 -17.34 -7.45 16.25
CA ASP A 41 -16.58 -6.79 17.30
C ASP A 41 -15.53 -5.79 16.77
N GLU A 42 -14.97 -5.00 17.68
CA GLU A 42 -13.96 -3.98 17.37
C GLU A 42 -12.72 -4.62 16.73
N ARG A 43 -12.28 -5.78 17.23
CA ARG A 43 -11.11 -6.50 16.70
C ARG A 43 -11.34 -6.91 15.25
N GLY A 44 -12.46 -7.57 14.96
CA GLY A 44 -12.83 -7.98 13.61
C GLY A 44 -12.87 -6.79 12.66
N THR A 45 -13.49 -5.68 13.09
CA THR A 45 -13.57 -4.44 12.29
C THR A 45 -12.19 -3.89 11.92
N LEU A 46 -11.25 -3.82 12.86
CA LEU A 46 -9.91 -3.30 12.62
C LEU A 46 -9.08 -4.23 11.73
N LEU A 47 -9.14 -5.54 11.97
CA LEU A 47 -8.42 -6.53 11.15
C LEU A 47 -8.97 -6.59 9.73
N GLU A 48 -10.28 -6.47 9.58
CA GLU A 48 -10.93 -6.42 8.27
C GLU A 48 -10.57 -5.14 7.51
N SER A 49 -10.51 -3.99 8.21
CA SER A 49 -10.03 -2.74 7.61
C SER A 49 -8.58 -2.85 7.13
N LEU A 50 -7.70 -3.47 7.93
CA LEU A 50 -6.31 -3.71 7.54
C LEU A 50 -6.22 -4.64 6.31
N ARG A 51 -6.99 -5.74 6.31
CA ARG A 51 -7.09 -6.68 5.18
C ARG A 51 -7.54 -5.95 3.91
N HIS A 52 -8.61 -5.15 4.00
CA HIS A 52 -9.17 -4.40 2.90
C HIS A 52 -8.11 -3.51 2.22
N PHE A 53 -7.38 -2.70 2.99
CA PHE A 53 -6.39 -1.80 2.39
C PHE A 53 -5.13 -2.52 1.88
N ARG A 54 -4.69 -3.61 2.52
CA ARG A 54 -3.61 -4.45 1.98
C ARG A 54 -4.00 -5.00 0.60
N LEU A 55 -5.22 -5.51 0.47
CA LEU A 55 -5.73 -6.02 -0.79
C LEU A 55 -5.89 -4.91 -1.84
N THR A 56 -6.33 -3.71 -1.43
CA THR A 56 -6.35 -2.54 -2.33
C THR A 56 -4.97 -2.29 -2.94
N ILE A 57 -3.87 -2.31 -2.16
CA ILE A 57 -2.51 -2.15 -2.70
C ILE A 57 -2.17 -3.22 -3.74
N GLU A 58 -2.48 -4.49 -3.47
CA GLU A 58 -2.29 -5.56 -4.46
C GLU A 58 -3.07 -5.26 -5.75
N MET A 59 -4.35 -4.93 -5.62
CA MET A 59 -5.24 -4.64 -6.74
C MET A 59 -4.69 -3.50 -7.59
N LYS A 60 -4.23 -2.39 -7.00
CA LYS A 60 -3.66 -1.24 -7.75
C LYS A 60 -2.39 -1.61 -8.53
N CYS A 61 -1.74 -2.73 -8.23
CA CYS A 61 -0.54 -3.17 -8.91
C CYS A 61 -0.78 -4.26 -9.98
N VAL A 62 -1.98 -4.87 -10.03
CA VAL A 62 -2.27 -5.97 -10.96
C VAL A 62 -2.11 -5.52 -12.41
N GLY A 63 -1.45 -6.35 -13.21
CA GLY A 63 -1.29 -6.18 -14.65
C GLY A 63 -0.24 -5.14 -15.07
N LEU A 64 0.58 -4.65 -14.15
CA LEU A 64 1.68 -3.73 -14.44
C LEU A 64 3.00 -4.49 -14.60
N ASP A 65 3.83 -4.04 -15.55
CA ASP A 65 5.21 -4.48 -15.66
C ASP A 65 6.15 -3.73 -14.69
N ALA A 66 7.44 -4.09 -14.70
CA ALA A 66 8.43 -3.47 -13.82
C ALA A 66 8.66 -1.98 -14.10
N GLU A 67 8.56 -1.53 -15.36
CA GLU A 67 8.72 -0.12 -15.72
C GLU A 67 7.54 0.70 -15.20
N GLN A 68 6.32 0.18 -15.36
CA GLN A 68 5.09 0.79 -14.85
C GLN A 68 5.08 0.82 -13.32
N MET A 69 5.44 -0.28 -12.67
CA MET A 69 5.56 -0.36 -11.21
C MET A 69 6.56 0.66 -10.65
N ALA A 70 7.70 0.86 -11.31
CA ALA A 70 8.75 1.80 -10.88
C ALA A 70 8.51 3.24 -11.32
N ARG A 71 7.51 3.51 -12.17
CA ARG A 71 7.26 4.84 -12.73
C ARG A 71 6.83 5.84 -11.66
N ARG A 72 7.48 7.01 -11.65
CA ARG A 72 7.12 8.16 -10.82
C ARG A 72 6.11 9.04 -11.56
N SER A 73 4.86 8.59 -11.62
CA SER A 73 3.86 9.06 -12.60
C SER A 73 3.18 10.40 -12.26
N VAL A 74 3.39 10.94 -11.05
CA VAL A 74 2.79 12.19 -10.57
C VAL A 74 3.87 13.21 -10.14
N PRO A 75 4.51 13.94 -11.07
CA PRO A 75 5.45 14.99 -10.70
C PRO A 75 4.79 16.09 -9.85
N PRO A 76 5.51 16.70 -8.87
CA PRO A 76 6.91 16.50 -8.54
C PRO A 76 7.17 15.33 -7.56
N SER A 77 6.17 14.51 -7.26
CA SER A 77 6.34 13.37 -6.35
C SER A 77 7.34 12.36 -6.91
N THR A 78 8.17 11.81 -6.02
CA THR A 78 9.13 10.76 -6.34
C THR A 78 8.57 9.35 -6.09
N MET A 79 7.29 9.24 -5.69
CA MET A 79 6.63 7.98 -5.38
C MET A 79 6.33 7.16 -6.64
N SER A 80 6.42 5.84 -6.50
CA SER A 80 5.98 4.84 -7.48
C SER A 80 5.18 3.74 -6.76
N LEU A 81 4.44 2.92 -7.51
CA LEU A 81 3.72 1.78 -6.92
C LEU A 81 4.67 0.75 -6.32
N LEU A 82 5.82 0.50 -6.94
CA LEU A 82 6.89 -0.33 -6.38
C LEU A 82 7.45 0.25 -5.07
N GLY A 83 7.67 1.56 -5.03
CA GLY A 83 8.10 2.24 -3.81
C GLY A 83 7.06 2.11 -2.70
N LEU A 84 5.76 2.18 -3.04
CA LEU A 84 4.67 1.98 -2.08
C LEU A 84 4.68 0.56 -1.49
N VAL A 85 4.84 -0.49 -2.30
CA VAL A 85 4.92 -1.87 -1.79
C VAL A 85 6.11 -2.04 -0.83
N ARG A 86 7.28 -1.49 -1.19
CA ARG A 86 8.47 -1.49 -0.33
C ARG A 86 8.23 -0.70 0.97
N HIS A 87 7.58 0.45 0.88
CA HIS A 87 7.24 1.28 2.02
C HIS A 87 6.25 0.58 2.97
N MET A 88 5.24 -0.11 2.43
CA MET A 88 4.30 -0.87 3.25
C MET A 88 4.99 -2.04 3.96
N ALA A 89 5.97 -2.71 3.36
CA ALA A 89 6.77 -3.73 4.06
C ALA A 89 7.58 -3.14 5.23
N GLU A 90 8.11 -1.93 5.06
CA GLU A 90 8.77 -1.17 6.13
C GLU A 90 7.80 -0.76 7.25
N ASP A 91 6.55 -0.50 6.90
CA ASP A 91 5.50 -0.09 7.84
C ASP A 91 4.98 -1.27 8.67
N GLU A 92 4.84 -2.46 8.08
CA GLU A 92 4.59 -3.71 8.83
C GLU A 92 5.64 -3.94 9.93
N ARG A 93 6.92 -3.71 9.59
CA ARG A 93 8.01 -3.73 10.57
C ARG A 93 7.94 -2.56 11.55
N HIS A 94 7.42 -1.42 11.13
CA HIS A 94 7.25 -0.25 11.99
C HIS A 94 6.25 -0.50 13.11
N LEU A 95 5.08 -1.08 12.82
CA LEU A 95 4.12 -1.50 13.83
C LEU A 95 4.79 -2.36 14.90
N ARG A 96 5.53 -3.39 14.49
CA ARG A 96 6.19 -4.31 15.44
C ARG A 96 7.26 -3.61 16.28
N ARG A 97 8.03 -2.69 15.69
CA ARG A 97 8.96 -1.82 16.44
C ARG A 97 8.26 -0.92 17.44
N MET A 98 7.16 -0.28 17.05
CA MET A 98 6.37 0.57 17.96
C MET A 98 5.81 -0.25 19.12
N ALA A 99 5.52 -1.53 18.87
CA ALA A 99 5.10 -2.48 19.88
C ALA A 99 6.27 -3.05 20.72
N GLY A 100 7.51 -2.66 20.46
CA GLY A 100 8.69 -3.02 21.24
C GLY A 100 9.49 -4.22 20.72
N GLU A 101 9.17 -4.77 19.55
CA GLU A 101 9.99 -5.82 18.93
C GLU A 101 11.26 -5.26 18.28
N ASP A 102 12.34 -6.05 18.32
CA ASP A 102 13.54 -5.79 17.53
C ASP A 102 13.30 -6.21 16.07
N SER A 103 12.81 -5.26 15.27
CA SER A 103 12.52 -5.44 13.85
C SER A 103 13.27 -4.39 13.03
N PRO A 104 14.51 -4.67 12.58
CA PRO A 104 15.33 -3.68 11.88
C PRO A 104 14.69 -3.26 10.54
N ARG A 105 15.02 -2.05 10.07
CA ARG A 105 14.59 -1.52 8.76
C ARG A 105 15.10 -2.42 7.63
N LEU A 106 14.31 -2.56 6.56
CA LEU A 106 14.63 -3.36 5.37
C LEU A 106 15.41 -2.55 4.33
N TYR A 107 14.92 -1.35 4.03
CA TYR A 107 15.39 -0.52 2.91
C TYR A 107 16.04 0.77 3.38
N ARG A 108 15.59 1.32 4.52
CA ARG A 108 16.04 2.64 4.99
C ARG A 108 17.27 2.54 5.88
N THR A 109 18.30 3.30 5.54
CA THR A 109 19.58 3.40 6.25
C THR A 109 19.81 4.83 6.77
N PRO A 110 20.82 5.07 7.63
CA PRO A 110 21.21 6.43 8.00
C PRO A 110 21.62 7.28 6.79
N GLU A 111 22.25 6.67 5.78
CA GLU A 111 22.73 7.33 4.56
C GLU A 111 21.63 7.52 3.51
N ASP A 112 20.64 6.61 3.47
CA ASP A 112 19.49 6.68 2.57
C ASP A 112 18.18 6.48 3.35
N ARG A 113 17.61 7.60 3.78
CA ARG A 113 16.36 7.62 4.55
C ARG A 113 15.12 7.28 3.75
N ASP A 114 15.22 7.33 2.42
CA ASP A 114 14.15 7.07 1.46
C ASP A 114 14.46 5.83 0.61
N GLY A 115 15.26 4.89 1.12
CA GLY A 115 15.72 3.72 0.37
C GLY A 115 14.61 2.76 -0.11
N ASP A 116 13.44 2.82 0.52
CA ASP A 116 12.20 2.20 0.05
C ASP A 116 11.75 2.80 -1.30
N TRP A 117 11.91 4.11 -1.48
CA TRP A 117 11.57 4.85 -2.70
C TRP A 117 12.71 4.92 -3.72
N ASN A 118 13.93 5.21 -3.26
CA ASN A 118 15.11 5.39 -4.11
C ASN A 118 15.50 4.07 -4.78
N GLY A 119 15.36 2.95 -4.06
CA GLY A 119 15.64 1.61 -4.58
C GLY A 119 14.52 0.99 -5.42
N ALA A 120 13.40 1.67 -5.63
CA ALA A 120 12.28 1.20 -6.46
C ALA A 120 12.59 1.34 -7.96
N VAL A 121 13.54 0.55 -8.46
CA VAL A 121 14.00 0.56 -9.86
C VAL A 121 13.22 -0.41 -10.74
N ALA A 122 13.17 -0.14 -12.04
CA ALA A 122 12.45 -0.91 -13.05
C ALA A 122 13.13 -2.26 -13.37
N ASP A 123 13.21 -3.13 -12.38
CA ASP A 123 13.78 -4.48 -12.46
C ASP A 123 12.76 -5.50 -11.94
N PRO A 124 12.36 -6.51 -12.74
CA PRO A 124 11.46 -7.57 -12.29
C PRO A 124 11.88 -8.26 -10.99
N ALA A 125 13.18 -8.45 -10.75
CA ALA A 125 13.68 -9.06 -9.52
C ALA A 125 13.43 -8.18 -8.29
N VAL A 126 13.47 -6.84 -8.46
CA VAL A 126 13.16 -5.89 -7.40
C VAL A 126 11.66 -5.86 -7.11
N VAL A 127 10.82 -6.00 -8.13
CA VAL A 127 9.36 -6.13 -7.96
C VAL A 127 9.02 -7.43 -7.21
N GLU A 128 9.62 -8.55 -7.61
CA GLU A 128 9.43 -9.83 -6.94
C GLU A 128 9.89 -9.80 -5.47
N ASP A 129 11.06 -9.21 -5.22
CA ASP A 129 11.58 -9.00 -3.87
C ASP A 129 10.62 -8.18 -3.01
N ALA A 130 10.14 -7.04 -3.52
CA ALA A 130 9.22 -6.18 -2.79
C ALA A 130 7.94 -6.92 -2.37
N TRP A 131 7.34 -7.70 -3.27
CA TRP A 131 6.16 -8.52 -2.96
C TRP A 131 6.47 -9.61 -1.94
N ARG A 132 7.60 -10.31 -2.09
CA ARG A 132 8.00 -11.37 -1.16
C ARG A 132 8.19 -10.80 0.25
N GLN A 133 8.89 -9.68 0.36
CA GLN A 133 9.12 -9.02 1.65
C GLN A 133 7.81 -8.54 2.25
N TRP A 134 6.98 -7.82 1.49
CA TRP A 134 5.72 -7.30 1.99
C TRP A 134 4.80 -8.41 2.52
N ARG A 135 4.60 -9.49 1.77
CA ARG A 135 3.78 -10.64 2.23
C ARG A 135 4.34 -11.30 3.48
N ALA A 136 5.66 -11.54 3.50
CA ALA A 136 6.31 -12.15 4.67
C ALA A 136 6.14 -11.27 5.92
N GLU A 137 6.29 -9.95 5.79
CA GLU A 137 6.11 -9.02 6.90
C GLU A 137 4.65 -8.91 7.33
N SER A 138 3.70 -8.85 6.41
CA SER A 138 2.27 -8.87 6.75
C SER A 138 1.89 -10.14 7.52
N GLU A 139 2.38 -11.32 7.13
CA GLU A 139 2.15 -12.56 7.87
C GLU A 139 2.75 -12.55 9.27
N VAL A 140 3.95 -11.98 9.44
CA VAL A 140 4.58 -11.83 10.76
C VAL A 140 3.77 -10.88 11.62
N THR A 141 3.31 -9.74 11.07
CA THR A 141 2.41 -8.80 11.75
C THR A 141 1.10 -9.46 12.16
N ASP A 142 0.50 -10.28 11.30
CA ASP A 142 -0.76 -10.97 11.62
C ASP A 142 -0.59 -11.95 12.78
N ARG A 143 0.49 -12.75 12.76
CA ARG A 143 0.84 -13.65 13.88
C ARG A 143 1.13 -12.86 15.15
N PHE A 144 1.82 -11.73 15.05
CA PHE A 144 2.10 -10.85 16.17
C PHE A 144 0.80 -10.35 16.82
N ILE A 145 -0.11 -9.76 16.04
CA ILE A 145 -1.39 -9.25 16.52
C ILE A 145 -2.27 -10.38 17.09
N ALA A 146 -2.25 -11.56 16.47
CA ALA A 146 -2.96 -12.74 16.97
C ALA A 146 -2.48 -13.22 18.36
N GLY A 147 -1.23 -12.90 18.73
CA GLY A 147 -0.68 -13.19 20.05
C GLY A 147 -1.30 -12.39 21.20
N PHE A 148 -2.05 -11.32 20.90
CA PHE A 148 -2.71 -10.48 21.90
C PHE A 148 -4.20 -10.77 21.96
N ALA A 149 -4.68 -11.23 23.12
CA ALA A 149 -6.11 -11.44 23.37
C ALA A 149 -6.88 -10.10 23.44
N ASP A 150 -6.27 -9.07 24.03
CA ASP A 150 -6.85 -7.73 24.18
C ASP A 150 -6.00 -6.70 23.42
N LEU A 151 -6.58 -6.01 22.44
CA LEU A 151 -5.91 -4.94 21.69
C LEU A 151 -5.63 -3.70 22.56
N GLY A 152 -6.30 -3.55 23.70
CA GLY A 152 -6.00 -2.54 24.71
C GLY A 152 -4.69 -2.77 25.46
N THR A 153 -4.06 -3.95 25.30
CA THR A 153 -2.78 -4.27 25.94
C THR A 153 -1.70 -3.28 25.53
N ARG A 154 -1.05 -2.66 26.51
CA ARG A 154 0.07 -1.74 26.29
C ARG A 154 1.32 -2.51 25.88
N THR A 155 1.87 -2.19 24.72
CA THR A 155 3.03 -2.82 24.13
C THR A 155 3.97 -1.74 23.58
N GLY A 156 5.26 -1.82 23.89
CA GLY A 156 6.16 -0.69 23.67
C GLY A 156 5.64 0.58 24.38
N GLU A 157 5.39 1.64 23.63
CA GLU A 157 4.98 2.95 24.17
C GLU A 157 3.47 3.24 24.11
N ALA A 158 2.64 2.37 23.50
CA ALA A 158 1.21 2.61 23.30
C ALA A 158 0.36 1.33 23.43
N PRO A 159 -0.96 1.41 23.59
CA PRO A 159 -1.84 0.25 23.41
C PRO A 159 -1.74 -0.29 21.99
N LEU A 160 -1.77 -1.62 21.81
CA LEU A 160 -1.69 -2.25 20.48
C LEU A 160 -2.76 -1.71 19.53
N ARG A 161 -3.95 -1.42 20.03
CA ARG A 161 -5.05 -0.81 19.28
C ARG A 161 -4.64 0.52 18.64
N GLU A 162 -3.92 1.37 19.36
CA GLU A 162 -3.47 2.68 18.86
C GLU A 162 -2.47 2.50 17.71
N ILE A 163 -1.53 1.56 17.88
CA ILE A 163 -0.54 1.22 16.85
C ILE A 163 -1.24 0.63 15.61
N LEU A 164 -2.23 -0.25 15.80
CA LEU A 164 -2.99 -0.84 14.70
C LEU A 164 -3.81 0.22 13.93
N VAL A 165 -4.43 1.18 14.62
CA VAL A 165 -5.13 2.29 13.96
C VAL A 165 -4.15 3.16 13.15
N ALA A 166 -2.93 3.39 13.67
CA ALA A 166 -1.89 4.10 12.92
C ALA A 166 -1.50 3.34 11.64
N GLN A 167 -1.31 2.02 11.72
CA GLN A 167 -1.03 1.15 10.56
C GLN A 167 -2.14 1.22 9.50
N ILE A 168 -3.41 1.12 9.92
CA ILE A 168 -4.56 1.22 9.00
C ILE A 168 -4.59 2.60 8.32
N THR A 169 -4.28 3.66 9.07
CA THR A 169 -4.25 5.03 8.55
C THR A 169 -3.15 5.22 7.51
N GLU A 170 -1.97 4.65 7.75
CA GLU A 170 -0.86 4.64 6.79
C GLU A 170 -1.26 3.94 5.48
N TYR A 171 -1.82 2.74 5.57
CA TYR A 171 -2.36 2.02 4.42
C TYR A 171 -3.44 2.81 3.66
N ALA A 172 -4.44 3.35 4.37
CA ALA A 172 -5.53 4.09 3.75
C ALA A 172 -5.03 5.33 2.99
N ARG A 173 -4.11 6.10 3.60
CA ARG A 173 -3.45 7.25 2.96
C ARG A 173 -2.72 6.82 1.70
N HIS A 174 -1.99 5.71 1.75
CA HIS A 174 -1.19 5.24 0.64
C HIS A 174 -2.00 4.57 -0.48
N CYS A 175 -3.18 4.04 -0.18
CA CYS A 175 -4.14 3.61 -1.21
C CYS A 175 -4.62 4.80 -2.07
N GLY A 176 -4.95 5.93 -1.46
CA GLY A 176 -5.32 7.14 -2.21
C GLY A 176 -4.19 7.68 -3.09
N HIS A 177 -2.93 7.54 -2.65
CA HIS A 177 -1.78 7.83 -3.53
C HIS A 177 -1.65 6.83 -4.68
N ALA A 178 -1.89 5.54 -4.42
CA ALA A 178 -1.83 4.49 -5.43
C ALA A 178 -2.85 4.71 -6.55
N ASP A 179 -4.03 5.24 -6.25
CA ASP A 179 -5.05 5.60 -7.25
C ASP A 179 -4.53 6.60 -8.28
N LEU A 180 -3.96 7.72 -7.81
CA LEU A 180 -3.43 8.75 -8.69
C LEU A 180 -2.22 8.25 -9.48
N LEU A 181 -1.36 7.46 -8.85
CA LEU A 181 -0.22 6.86 -9.52
C LEU A 181 -0.68 5.92 -10.64
N ARG A 182 -1.66 5.05 -10.35
CA ARG A 182 -2.21 4.08 -11.29
C ARG A 182 -2.93 4.76 -12.45
N GLU A 183 -3.82 5.70 -12.18
CA GLU A 183 -4.54 6.45 -13.22
C GLU A 183 -3.56 7.15 -14.17
N ARG A 184 -2.45 7.68 -13.65
CA ARG A 184 -1.41 8.32 -14.48
C ARG A 184 -0.55 7.33 -15.27
N ILE A 185 -0.47 6.06 -14.87
CA ILE A 185 0.29 5.03 -15.58
C ILE A 185 -0.48 4.52 -16.80
N ASP A 186 -1.76 4.15 -16.63
CA ASP A 186 -2.53 3.46 -17.67
C ASP A 186 -3.97 3.95 -17.82
N GLY A 187 -4.41 4.94 -17.02
CA GLY A 187 -5.76 5.49 -17.07
C GLY A 187 -6.77 4.73 -16.22
N ARG A 188 -6.37 3.64 -15.56
CA ARG A 188 -7.31 2.88 -14.74
C ARG A 188 -7.69 3.68 -13.50
N VAL A 189 -8.97 3.99 -13.35
CA VAL A 189 -9.46 4.83 -12.26
C VAL A 189 -9.42 4.09 -10.92
N GLY A 190 -9.07 4.84 -9.87
CA GLY A 190 -9.13 4.37 -8.50
C GLY A 190 -10.54 4.33 -7.91
N GLN A 191 -10.64 3.74 -6.72
CA GLN A 191 -11.82 3.60 -5.85
C GLN A 191 -11.31 3.70 -4.42
#